data_AF-A0A6B0V9H2-F1
#
_entry.id   AF-A0A6B0V9H2-F1
#
_cell.length_a   1.000
_cell.length_b   1.000
_cell.length_c   1.000
_cell.angle_alpha   90.00
_cell.angle_beta   90.00
_cell.angle_gamma   90.00
#
_symmetry.space_group_name_H-M   'P 1'
#
loop_
_entity.id
_entity.type
_entity.pdbx_description
1 polymer ?
#
loop_
_entity_poly.entity_id
_entity_poly.type
_entity_poly.pdbx_seq_one_letter_code
_entity_poly.pdbx_strand_id
1 'polypeptide(L)'
;MPPQQVACNGQADTQTIYLGVFLATDFSFRSCSPYKTDSMLQDYLKAFVGGMALYFQETSPAIKLSFLGSRNLTEEEERDILGIKENEADTTVKGADAIKALIEVTINENFIGDNKLFLVLTGFNITEEETKHKANGNAVIPTSGGSSDEDYDDYMSLSARSGSKKNVFQNVPGLSQYGSICGMSSAIVQDFGSNFSGIPSAALQVATVLGPKYKGNISRRSCPEYEDRPTKFYGDECYMILNYGDEGKRFDCLEEPIKDAESKSMTPKQFYAKYSSWTPCRASYLGSQECQKSSESSSQNSKCTISCCPKYNYFKFNLKLGDISAPDGENCGADKICVGGKCVVNTKSTEGK
;
A
#
# COMPACT_ATOMS: atom_id res chain seq x y z
N MET A 1 -38.10 19.13 39.48
CA MET A 1 -37.29 19.36 38.26
C MET A 1 -36.46 18.10 38.01
N PRO A 2 -36.66 17.39 36.90
CA PRO A 2 -35.77 16.29 36.55
C PRO A 2 -34.43 16.84 36.02
N PRO A 3 -33.32 16.12 36.24
CA PRO A 3 -32.00 16.57 35.79
C PRO A 3 -31.89 16.48 34.27
N GLN A 4 -31.40 17.56 33.65
CA GLN A 4 -31.05 17.62 32.24
C GLN A 4 -29.96 16.60 31.93
N GLN A 5 -30.25 15.69 30.99
CA GLN A 5 -29.23 14.87 30.34
C GLN A 5 -28.28 15.80 29.59
N VAL A 6 -27.01 15.81 30.01
CA VAL A 6 -25.92 16.40 29.24
C VAL A 6 -25.72 15.51 28.01
N ALA A 7 -26.20 15.98 26.87
CA ALA A 7 -25.93 15.34 25.59
C ALA A 7 -24.42 15.43 25.31
N CYS A 8 -23.75 14.29 25.26
CA CYS A 8 -22.42 14.17 24.68
C CYS A 8 -22.52 14.43 23.17
N ASN A 9 -22.49 15.70 22.77
CA ASN A 9 -22.31 16.09 21.38
C ASN A 9 -20.83 15.87 21.00
N GLY A 10 -20.45 14.60 20.81
CA GLY A 10 -19.36 14.28 19.90
C GLY A 10 -19.89 14.55 18.50
N GLN A 11 -19.56 15.71 17.94
CA GLN A 11 -19.92 16.05 16.57
C GLN A 11 -19.21 15.04 15.67
N ALA A 12 -19.94 14.04 15.17
CA ALA A 12 -19.41 13.13 14.17
C ALA A 12 -19.00 13.99 12.97
N ASP A 13 -17.74 13.90 12.55
CA ASP A 13 -17.25 14.58 11.36
C ASP A 13 -17.95 13.92 10.17
N THR A 14 -19.11 14.46 9.75
CA THR A 14 -19.99 13.88 8.74
C THR A 14 -19.54 14.20 7.31
N GLN A 15 -18.47 14.97 7.16
CA GLN A 15 -18.04 15.48 5.87
C GLN A 15 -17.30 14.39 5.08
N THR A 16 -17.80 14.11 3.88
CA THR A 16 -17.17 13.12 2.98
C THR A 16 -15.76 13.56 2.62
N ILE A 17 -14.81 12.62 2.74
CA ILE A 17 -13.41 12.80 2.33
C ILE A 17 -13.30 12.39 0.86
N TYR A 18 -12.75 13.27 0.04
CA TYR A 18 -12.40 12.98 -1.35
C TYR A 18 -10.89 12.79 -1.47
N LEU A 19 -10.45 11.73 -2.15
CA LEU A 19 -9.04 11.47 -2.42
C LEU A 19 -8.85 10.88 -3.81
N GLY A 20 -7.95 11.47 -4.57
CA GLY A 20 -7.60 11.02 -5.91
C GLY A 20 -6.30 10.26 -5.90
N VAL A 21 -6.24 9.15 -6.63
CA VAL A 21 -5.05 8.31 -6.76
C VAL A 21 -4.56 8.40 -8.19
N PHE A 22 -3.33 8.89 -8.36
CA PHE A 22 -2.60 8.84 -9.62
C PHE A 22 -1.55 7.74 -9.52
N LEU A 23 -1.58 6.79 -10.47
CA LEU A 23 -0.70 5.63 -10.43
C LEU A 23 0.53 5.82 -11.32
N ALA A 24 1.70 5.57 -10.76
CA ALA A 24 2.93 5.41 -11.53
C ALA A 24 3.40 3.96 -11.46
N THR A 25 3.96 3.46 -12.56
CA THR A 25 4.51 2.10 -12.62
C THR A 25 5.99 2.14 -12.94
N ASP A 26 6.77 1.28 -12.31
CA ASP A 26 8.19 1.09 -12.61
C ASP A 26 8.44 -0.06 -13.60
N PHE A 27 9.69 -0.24 -14.04
CA PHE A 27 10.02 -1.29 -14.99
C PHE A 27 9.79 -2.70 -14.45
N SER A 28 9.94 -2.90 -13.13
CA SER A 28 9.82 -4.22 -12.51
C SER A 28 8.37 -4.69 -12.52
N PHE A 29 7.43 -3.80 -12.16
CA PHE A 29 5.99 -4.01 -12.29
C PHE A 29 5.62 -4.32 -13.74
N ARG A 30 6.08 -3.51 -14.70
CA ARG A 30 5.74 -3.68 -16.13
C ARG A 30 6.29 -4.98 -16.69
N SER A 31 7.46 -5.41 -16.22
CA SER A 31 8.10 -6.67 -16.61
C SER A 31 7.31 -7.89 -16.11
N CYS A 32 6.79 -7.81 -14.88
CA CYS A 32 5.94 -8.85 -14.30
C CYS A 32 4.51 -8.84 -14.85
N SER A 33 4.02 -7.69 -15.33
CA SER A 33 2.66 -7.58 -15.82
C SER A 33 2.43 -8.36 -17.12
N PRO A 34 1.44 -9.27 -17.16
CA PRO A 34 1.09 -10.00 -18.37
C PRO A 34 0.17 -9.20 -19.30
N TYR A 35 -0.26 -8.00 -18.91
CA TYR A 35 -1.24 -7.18 -19.60
C TYR A 35 -0.56 -6.30 -20.66
N LYS A 36 -0.27 -6.88 -21.82
CA LYS A 36 0.58 -6.26 -22.85
C LYS A 36 -0.09 -5.21 -23.72
N THR A 37 -1.42 -5.08 -23.69
CA THR A 37 -2.13 -4.00 -24.41
C THR A 37 -2.38 -2.84 -23.47
N ASP A 38 -2.13 -1.61 -23.93
CA ASP A 38 -2.31 -0.40 -23.12
C ASP A 38 -3.72 -0.32 -22.51
N SER A 39 -4.75 -0.70 -23.28
CA SER A 39 -6.14 -0.73 -22.79
C SER A 39 -6.37 -1.70 -21.63
N MET A 40 -5.70 -2.85 -21.63
CA MET A 40 -5.86 -3.86 -20.58
C MET A 40 -5.07 -3.48 -19.34
N LEU A 41 -3.88 -2.91 -19.52
CA LEU A 41 -3.11 -2.37 -18.40
C LEU A 41 -3.82 -1.18 -17.75
N GLN A 42 -4.38 -0.25 -18.53
CA GLN A 42 -5.17 0.86 -18.00
C GLN A 42 -6.39 0.35 -17.21
N ASP A 43 -7.10 -0.66 -17.72
CA ASP A 43 -8.20 -1.27 -16.99
C ASP A 43 -7.74 -1.98 -15.70
N TYR A 44 -6.55 -2.61 -15.70
CA TYR A 44 -5.95 -3.14 -14.48
C TYR A 44 -5.71 -2.03 -13.46
N LEU A 45 -5.09 -0.92 -13.86
CA LEU A 45 -4.80 0.20 -12.96
C LEU A 45 -6.09 0.86 -12.43
N LYS A 46 -7.12 0.99 -13.26
CA LYS A 46 -8.47 1.41 -12.82
C LYS A 46 -9.08 0.43 -11.83
N ALA A 47 -8.96 -0.87 -12.11
CA ALA A 47 -9.44 -1.94 -11.23
C ALA A 47 -8.69 -1.98 -9.90
N PHE A 48 -7.41 -1.63 -9.90
CA PHE A 48 -6.58 -1.51 -8.71
C PHE A 48 -7.13 -0.44 -7.76
N VAL A 49 -7.36 0.78 -8.25
CA VAL A 49 -7.96 1.86 -7.44
C VAL A 49 -9.40 1.54 -7.04
N GLY A 50 -10.18 0.94 -7.93
CA GLY A 50 -11.55 0.54 -7.58
C GLY A 50 -11.61 -0.57 -6.53
N GLY A 51 -10.63 -1.48 -6.49
CA GLY A 51 -10.47 -2.44 -5.40
C GLY A 51 -10.02 -1.77 -4.10
N MET A 52 -9.08 -0.81 -4.15
CA MET A 52 -8.74 0.02 -2.97
C MET A 52 -9.97 0.68 -2.38
N ALA A 53 -10.86 1.24 -3.22
CA ALA A 53 -12.09 1.89 -2.77
C ALA A 53 -13.03 0.95 -1.99
N LEU A 54 -12.96 -0.38 -2.23
CA LEU A 54 -13.79 -1.36 -1.50
C LEU A 54 -13.38 -1.48 -0.02
N TYR A 55 -12.12 -1.17 0.33
CA TYR A 55 -11.63 -1.20 1.73
C TYR A 55 -12.19 -0.04 2.58
N PHE A 56 -12.77 0.98 1.94
CA PHE A 56 -13.25 2.19 2.61
C PHE A 56 -14.79 2.30 2.63
N GLN A 57 -15.50 1.22 2.30
CA GLN A 57 -16.97 1.23 2.16
C GLN A 57 -17.75 1.47 3.46
N GLU A 58 -17.16 1.17 4.60
CA GLU A 58 -17.80 1.25 5.92
C GLU A 58 -17.17 2.34 6.81
N THR A 59 -16.41 3.28 6.24
CA THR A 59 -15.76 4.33 7.02
C THR A 59 -16.71 5.48 7.33
N SER A 60 -16.54 6.07 8.52
CA SER A 60 -17.18 7.32 8.92
C SER A 60 -16.08 8.29 9.38
N PRO A 61 -15.84 9.43 8.69
CA PRO A 61 -16.53 9.88 7.47
C PRO A 61 -16.36 8.95 6.26
N ALA A 62 -17.29 9.06 5.31
CA ALA A 62 -17.22 8.33 4.05
C ALA A 62 -15.98 8.79 3.26
N ILE A 63 -15.20 7.85 2.72
CA ILE A 63 -14.02 8.14 1.91
C ILE A 63 -14.31 7.73 0.46
N LYS A 64 -14.22 8.69 -0.46
CA LYS A 64 -14.39 8.48 -1.89
C LYS A 64 -13.03 8.52 -2.58
N LEU A 65 -12.58 7.34 -3.02
CA LEU A 65 -11.39 7.21 -3.84
C LEU A 65 -11.73 7.33 -5.33
N SER A 66 -10.88 8.05 -6.06
CA SER A 66 -11.02 8.25 -7.50
C SER A 66 -9.71 7.98 -8.24
N PHE A 67 -9.80 7.35 -9.41
CA PHE A 67 -8.66 7.18 -10.29
C PHE A 67 -8.46 8.46 -11.11
N LEU A 68 -7.26 9.04 -11.04
CA LEU A 68 -6.92 10.29 -11.74
C LEU A 68 -6.21 10.06 -13.07
N GLY A 69 -5.62 8.88 -13.26
CA GLY A 69 -4.77 8.59 -14.39
C GLY A 69 -3.57 7.75 -13.98
N SER A 70 -2.75 7.44 -14.98
CA SER A 70 -1.50 6.74 -14.75
C SER A 70 -0.44 7.07 -15.79
N ARG A 71 0.82 6.85 -15.43
CA ARG A 71 1.95 6.86 -16.37
C ARG A 71 3.04 5.88 -15.94
N ASN A 72 4.01 5.70 -16.81
CA ASN A 72 5.27 5.06 -16.44
C ASN A 72 6.15 6.11 -15.75
N LEU A 73 6.96 5.67 -14.78
CA LEU A 73 8.09 6.46 -14.32
C LEU A 73 9.08 6.67 -15.47
N THR A 74 9.74 7.83 -15.51
CA THR A 74 10.87 8.07 -16.42
C THR A 74 12.09 7.27 -15.97
N GLU A 75 13.07 7.07 -16.84
CA GLU A 75 14.32 6.37 -16.46
C GLU A 75 15.06 7.07 -15.31
N GLU A 76 14.96 8.40 -15.23
CA GLU A 76 15.54 9.19 -14.13
C GLU A 76 14.78 8.96 -12.83
N GLU A 77 13.45 9.08 -12.85
CA GLU A 77 12.62 8.78 -11.70
C GLU A 77 12.80 7.34 -11.21
N GLU A 78 12.91 6.36 -12.10
CA GLU A 78 13.17 4.96 -11.72
C GLU A 78 14.53 4.80 -11.04
N ARG A 79 15.59 5.46 -11.52
CA ARG A 79 16.91 5.41 -10.87
C ARG A 79 16.86 6.04 -9.48
N ASP A 80 16.20 7.17 -9.34
CA ASP A 80 16.19 7.94 -8.09
C ASP A 80 15.27 7.30 -7.04
N ILE A 81 14.10 6.82 -7.45
CA ILE A 81 13.12 6.18 -6.55
C ILE A 81 13.57 4.78 -6.16
N LEU A 82 14.03 3.97 -7.12
CA LEU A 82 14.39 2.57 -6.82
C LEU A 82 15.79 2.46 -6.22
N GLY A 83 16.68 3.42 -6.51
CA GLY A 83 18.07 3.41 -6.05
C GLY A 83 18.90 2.26 -6.62
N ILE A 84 18.39 1.53 -7.63
CA ILE A 84 19.04 0.37 -8.22
C ILE A 84 20.08 0.85 -9.23
N LYS A 85 21.35 0.59 -8.92
CA LYS A 85 22.45 0.83 -9.86
C LYS A 85 22.59 -0.37 -10.79
N GLU A 86 22.92 -0.12 -12.06
CA GLU A 86 23.00 -1.10 -13.15
C GLU A 86 23.83 -2.38 -12.84
N ASN A 87 24.68 -2.37 -11.81
CA ASN A 87 25.58 -3.48 -11.44
C ASN A 87 25.32 -4.07 -10.05
N GLU A 88 24.28 -3.64 -9.33
CA GLU A 88 23.96 -4.19 -8.01
C GLU A 88 22.80 -5.19 -8.13
N ALA A 89 23.04 -6.43 -7.68
CA ALA A 89 22.01 -7.48 -7.60
C ALA A 89 20.95 -7.21 -6.51
N ASP A 90 20.95 -6.01 -5.92
CA ASP A 90 20.01 -5.65 -4.87
C ASP A 90 18.68 -5.24 -5.50
N THR A 91 17.75 -6.19 -5.53
CA THR A 91 16.39 -6.02 -6.04
C THR A 91 15.45 -5.46 -4.98
N THR A 92 16.00 -4.76 -3.99
CA THR A 92 15.27 -4.24 -2.82
C THR A 92 15.29 -2.72 -2.83
N VAL A 93 14.12 -2.11 -2.82
CA VAL A 93 13.96 -0.67 -2.75
C VAL A 93 14.15 -0.21 -1.31
N LYS A 94 15.04 0.76 -1.12
CA LYS A 94 15.18 1.50 0.14
C LYS A 94 14.05 2.51 0.25
N GLY A 95 12.95 2.10 0.86
CA GLY A 95 11.70 2.85 0.86
C GLY A 95 11.83 4.25 1.44
N ALA A 96 12.67 4.47 2.46
CA ALA A 96 12.84 5.82 3.02
C ALA A 96 13.52 6.77 2.02
N ASP A 97 14.45 6.28 1.21
CA ASP A 97 15.06 7.07 0.13
C ASP A 97 14.08 7.27 -1.02
N ALA A 98 13.29 6.24 -1.37
CA ALA A 98 12.25 6.31 -2.38
C ALA A 98 11.19 7.39 -2.07
N ILE A 99 10.75 7.46 -0.81
CA ILE A 99 9.79 8.49 -0.35
C ILE A 99 10.38 9.90 -0.49
N LYS A 100 11.69 10.09 -0.25
CA LYS A 100 12.34 11.39 -0.47
C LYS A 100 12.40 11.75 -1.95
N ALA A 101 12.78 10.82 -2.81
CA ALA A 101 12.80 11.05 -4.26
C ALA A 101 11.40 11.39 -4.80
N LEU A 102 10.36 10.76 -4.26
CA LEU A 102 8.98 11.02 -4.65
C LEU A 102 8.49 12.43 -4.29
N ILE A 103 9.10 13.11 -3.31
CA ILE A 103 8.77 14.50 -3.00
C ILE A 103 9.00 15.38 -4.24
N GLU A 104 10.14 15.24 -4.91
CA GLU A 104 10.46 16.02 -6.12
C GLU A 104 9.47 15.74 -7.25
N VAL A 105 9.08 14.48 -7.43
CA VAL A 105 8.06 14.09 -8.42
C VAL A 105 6.73 14.75 -8.13
N THR A 106 6.28 14.73 -6.86
CA THR A 106 4.99 15.34 -6.49
C THR A 106 4.96 16.86 -6.66
N ILE A 107 6.10 17.53 -6.51
CA ILE A 107 6.26 18.96 -6.79
C ILE A 107 6.09 19.21 -8.29
N ASN A 108 6.76 18.43 -9.13
CA ASN A 108 6.72 18.56 -10.59
C ASN A 108 5.32 18.27 -11.18
N GLU A 109 4.58 17.34 -10.57
CA GLU A 109 3.20 17.01 -10.94
C GLU A 109 2.16 17.99 -10.37
N ASN A 110 2.60 18.97 -9.55
CA ASN A 110 1.75 19.96 -8.90
C ASN A 110 0.67 19.35 -7.98
N PHE A 111 1.06 18.41 -7.12
CA PHE A 111 0.15 17.74 -6.16
C PHE A 111 0.12 18.44 -4.79
N ILE A 112 0.91 19.50 -4.61
CA ILE A 112 1.04 20.20 -3.32
C ILE A 112 -0.28 20.83 -2.92
N GLY A 113 -0.77 20.50 -1.72
CA GLY A 113 -1.99 21.12 -1.18
C GLY A 113 -3.29 20.51 -1.71
N ASP A 114 -3.21 19.58 -2.65
CA ASP A 114 -4.36 18.90 -3.23
C ASP A 114 -4.69 17.61 -2.48
N ASN A 115 -5.92 17.12 -2.62
CA ASN A 115 -6.34 15.82 -2.11
C ASN A 115 -5.94 14.65 -3.03
N LYS A 116 -4.68 14.64 -3.50
CA LYS A 116 -4.15 13.68 -4.48
C LYS A 116 -3.00 12.88 -3.88
N LEU A 117 -2.96 11.60 -4.18
CA LEU A 117 -1.88 10.68 -3.84
C LEU A 117 -1.16 10.23 -5.11
N PHE A 118 0.14 10.48 -5.18
CA PHE A 118 1.01 9.88 -6.20
C PHE A 118 1.50 8.52 -5.70
N LEU A 119 1.02 7.43 -6.31
CA LEU A 119 1.26 6.06 -5.83
C LEU A 119 2.07 5.27 -6.86
N VAL A 120 3.29 4.87 -6.48
CA VAL A 120 4.15 3.99 -7.29
C VAL A 120 3.84 2.53 -7.01
N LEU A 121 3.60 1.76 -8.07
CA LEU A 121 3.54 0.30 -8.04
C LEU A 121 4.89 -0.27 -8.51
N THR A 122 5.50 -1.11 -7.67
CA THR A 122 6.77 -1.78 -7.97
C THR A 122 6.66 -3.30 -7.78
N GLY A 123 7.34 -4.06 -8.63
CA GLY A 123 7.52 -5.51 -8.45
C GLY A 123 8.61 -5.86 -7.43
N PHE A 124 9.38 -4.89 -6.94
CA PHE A 124 10.48 -5.11 -6.00
C PHE A 124 10.01 -5.18 -4.55
N ASN A 125 10.85 -5.81 -3.71
CA ASN A 125 10.67 -5.76 -2.26
C ASN A 125 11.01 -4.35 -1.77
N ILE A 126 10.31 -3.87 -0.75
CA ILE A 126 10.53 -2.55 -0.15
C ILE A 126 10.98 -2.76 1.29
N THR A 127 11.97 -1.99 1.75
CA THR A 127 12.39 -1.93 3.16
C THR A 127 12.26 -0.51 3.68
N GLU A 128 12.33 -0.32 5.00
CA GLU A 128 12.39 1.02 5.61
C GLU A 128 13.82 1.58 5.70
N GLU A 129 14.78 1.00 4.97
CA GLU A 129 16.17 1.47 4.99
C GLU A 129 16.28 2.88 4.43
N GLU A 130 17.14 3.68 5.05
CA GLU A 130 17.60 5.00 4.58
C GLU A 130 19.11 4.93 4.34
N THR A 131 19.59 5.45 3.20
CA THR A 131 21.01 5.49 2.93
C THR A 131 21.71 6.47 3.88
N LYS A 132 22.60 5.94 4.73
CA LYS A 132 23.43 6.77 5.61
C LYS A 132 24.48 7.52 4.77
N HIS A 133 24.35 8.84 4.67
CA HIS A 133 25.43 9.67 4.16
C HIS A 133 26.59 9.65 5.16
N LYS A 134 27.65 8.87 4.87
CA LYS A 134 28.94 9.12 5.51
C LYS A 134 29.46 10.44 4.95
N ALA A 135 29.38 11.51 5.74
CA ALA A 135 30.19 12.68 5.45
C ALA A 135 31.65 12.19 5.39
N ASN A 136 32.32 12.38 4.25
CA ASN A 136 33.77 12.23 4.18
C ASN A 136 34.36 13.29 5.11
N GLY A 137 34.60 12.91 6.36
CA GLY A 137 35.32 13.69 7.36
C GLY A 137 36.80 13.79 7.02
N ASN A 138 37.14 14.20 5.80
CA ASN A 138 38.43 14.77 5.47
C ASN A 138 38.29 16.30 5.40
N ALA A 139 37.62 16.89 6.40
CA ALA A 139 37.93 18.26 6.76
C ALA A 139 39.22 18.21 7.57
N VAL A 140 40.34 18.59 6.94
CA VAL A 140 41.58 18.88 7.66
C VAL A 140 41.31 20.07 8.55
N ILE A 141 40.94 19.82 9.81
CA ILE A 141 40.92 20.83 10.87
C ILE A 141 42.23 20.69 11.64
N PRO A 142 43.06 21.74 11.73
CA PRO A 142 44.26 21.71 12.54
C PRO A 142 43.87 21.53 14.01
N THR A 143 44.54 20.57 14.65
CA THR A 143 44.53 20.22 16.07
C THR A 143 44.28 21.38 17.05
N SER A 144 43.28 21.22 17.93
CA SER A 144 43.44 21.35 19.40
C SER A 144 42.12 21.08 20.15
N GLY A 145 42.09 20.06 21.01
CA GLY A 145 41.33 20.06 22.28
C GLY A 145 39.90 19.49 22.30
N GLY A 146 39.81 18.15 22.43
CA GLY A 146 38.83 17.34 23.19
C GLY A 146 37.39 17.82 23.45
N SER A 147 36.43 17.02 22.95
CA SER A 147 35.34 16.45 23.75
C SER A 147 34.83 15.21 23.03
N SER A 148 35.10 14.05 23.61
CA SER A 148 34.70 12.73 23.11
C SER A 148 33.30 12.39 23.63
N ASP A 149 32.31 12.34 22.73
CA ASP A 149 31.09 11.57 22.98
C ASP A 149 31.40 10.12 22.61
N GLU A 150 31.72 9.34 23.64
CA GLU A 150 31.97 7.90 23.56
C GLU A 150 30.62 7.17 23.53
N ASP A 151 30.24 6.62 22.37
CA ASP A 151 29.19 5.61 22.28
C ASP A 151 29.71 4.28 22.85
N TYR A 152 29.14 3.90 24.00
CA TYR A 152 29.38 2.62 24.66
C TYR A 152 28.72 1.48 23.88
N ASP A 153 29.49 0.68 23.18
CA ASP A 153 29.09 -0.66 22.74
C ASP A 153 30.31 -1.60 22.71
N ASP A 154 30.71 -2.12 23.87
CA ASP A 154 31.47 -3.37 23.94
C ASP A 154 31.28 -4.08 25.29
N TYR A 155 30.44 -5.13 25.33
CA TYR A 155 30.83 -6.36 26.02
C TYR A 155 30.07 -7.61 25.54
N MET A 156 30.76 -8.36 24.69
CA MET A 156 30.95 -9.82 24.70
C MET A 156 29.77 -10.79 24.48
N SER A 157 29.81 -11.42 23.30
CA SER A 157 30.04 -12.87 23.23
C SER A 157 31.05 -13.19 22.11
N LEU A 158 32.19 -13.77 22.47
CA LEU A 158 33.31 -14.08 21.57
C LEU A 158 33.13 -15.42 20.85
N SER A 159 33.31 -15.33 19.53
CA SER A 159 34.02 -16.28 18.65
C SER A 159 33.35 -17.60 18.23
N ALA A 160 32.97 -17.69 16.95
CA ALA A 160 33.83 -18.30 15.92
C ALA A 160 33.18 -18.24 14.51
N ARG A 161 33.96 -17.79 13.52
CA ARG A 161 33.67 -17.68 12.07
C ARG A 161 32.78 -16.51 11.62
N SER A 162 33.45 -15.37 11.46
CA SER A 162 33.36 -14.41 10.35
C SER A 162 32.21 -14.63 9.37
N GLY A 163 31.11 -13.95 9.64
CA GLY A 163 30.03 -13.63 8.74
C GLY A 163 29.17 -12.63 9.49
N SER A 164 29.48 -11.34 9.37
CA SER A 164 28.65 -10.27 9.92
C SER A 164 27.20 -10.57 9.58
N LYS A 165 26.36 -10.82 10.59
CA LYS A 165 24.92 -10.86 10.41
C LYS A 165 24.54 -9.50 9.80
N LYS A 166 24.37 -9.45 8.48
CA LYS A 166 23.70 -8.31 7.83
C LYS A 166 22.36 -8.20 8.56
N ASN A 167 22.12 -7.08 9.25
CA ASN A 167 20.78 -6.77 9.71
C ASN A 167 19.93 -6.65 8.45
N VAL A 168 19.25 -7.74 8.08
CA VAL A 168 18.34 -7.75 6.93
C VAL A 168 17.13 -6.96 7.39
N PHE A 169 17.00 -5.72 6.94
CA PHE A 169 15.78 -4.94 7.16
C PHE A 169 14.60 -5.74 6.65
N GLN A 170 13.52 -5.77 7.44
CA GLN A 170 12.34 -6.54 7.07
C GLN A 170 11.65 -5.91 5.86
N ASN A 171 11.17 -6.75 4.96
CA ASN A 171 10.34 -6.29 3.86
C ASN A 171 9.02 -5.74 4.40
N VAL A 172 8.64 -4.56 3.93
CA VAL A 172 7.35 -3.93 4.21
C VAL A 172 6.48 -3.94 2.96
N PRO A 173 5.15 -4.05 3.12
CA PRO A 173 4.22 -4.13 1.99
C PRO A 173 4.12 -2.83 1.17
N GLY A 174 4.56 -1.71 1.74
CA GLY A 174 4.60 -0.40 1.13
C GLY A 174 5.00 0.67 2.14
N LEU A 175 5.27 1.88 1.66
CA LEU A 175 5.69 3.01 2.48
C LEU A 175 4.99 4.30 2.03
N SER A 176 4.67 5.16 2.98
CA SER A 176 4.13 6.51 2.81
C SER A 176 4.33 7.27 4.12
N GLN A 177 4.14 8.59 4.11
CA GLN A 177 4.26 9.42 5.31
C GLN A 177 2.91 9.63 6.00
N TYR A 178 2.89 9.54 7.33
CA TYR A 178 1.67 9.75 8.11
C TYR A 178 1.12 11.17 7.94
N GLY A 179 -0.17 11.27 7.59
CA GLY A 179 -0.88 12.55 7.56
C GLY A 179 -0.41 13.53 6.48
N SER A 180 0.24 13.05 5.42
CA SER A 180 0.81 13.89 4.36
C SER A 180 -0.17 14.30 3.25
N ILE A 181 -1.44 13.88 3.30
CA ILE A 181 -2.34 13.96 2.13
C ILE A 181 -2.51 15.37 1.54
N CYS A 182 -2.68 16.41 2.37
CA CYS A 182 -2.80 17.81 1.91
C CYS A 182 -1.44 18.51 1.73
N GLY A 183 -0.36 17.74 1.67
CA GLY A 183 1.00 18.23 1.44
C GLY A 183 1.57 17.63 0.16
N MET A 184 2.72 16.98 0.28
CA MET A 184 3.41 16.28 -0.81
C MET A 184 3.16 14.78 -0.66
N SER A 185 1.92 14.35 -0.93
CA SER A 185 1.48 13.00 -0.64
C SER A 185 1.95 12.01 -1.68
N SER A 186 2.81 11.09 -1.26
CA SER A 186 3.30 10.00 -2.10
C SER A 186 3.37 8.69 -1.33
N ALA A 187 3.35 7.60 -2.09
CA ALA A 187 3.50 6.26 -1.57
C ALA A 187 4.15 5.35 -2.59
N ILE A 188 4.81 4.30 -2.11
CA ILE A 188 5.29 3.18 -2.92
C ILE A 188 4.78 1.88 -2.34
N VAL A 189 4.27 1.00 -3.20
CA VAL A 189 3.71 -0.30 -2.78
C VAL A 189 4.19 -1.40 -3.70
N GLN A 190 4.38 -2.58 -3.11
CA GLN A 190 4.67 -3.76 -3.89
C GLN A 190 3.40 -4.27 -4.57
N ASP A 191 3.45 -4.47 -5.88
CA ASP A 191 2.46 -5.21 -6.66
C ASP A 191 3.13 -6.00 -7.78
N PHE A 192 2.78 -7.28 -7.92
CA PHE A 192 3.34 -8.15 -8.96
C PHE A 192 2.74 -7.89 -10.36
N GLY A 193 1.89 -6.88 -10.53
CA GLY A 193 1.34 -6.44 -11.82
C GLY A 193 0.41 -7.44 -12.50
N SER A 194 0.04 -8.51 -11.82
CA SER A 194 -0.70 -9.65 -12.38
C SER A 194 -1.98 -9.94 -11.62
N ASN A 195 -1.96 -9.95 -10.29
CA ASN A 195 -3.05 -10.47 -9.47
C ASN A 195 -3.59 -9.50 -8.41
N PHE A 196 -3.33 -8.20 -8.56
CA PHE A 196 -3.79 -7.16 -7.63
C PHE A 196 -3.27 -7.32 -6.19
N SER A 197 -2.12 -8.00 -6.03
CA SER A 197 -1.45 -8.25 -4.75
C SER A 197 -1.23 -7.00 -3.89
N GLY A 198 -1.04 -5.84 -4.50
CA GLY A 198 -0.73 -4.59 -3.82
C GLY A 198 -1.93 -3.81 -3.30
N ILE A 199 -3.17 -4.21 -3.62
CA ILE A 199 -4.37 -3.45 -3.19
C ILE A 199 -4.45 -3.30 -1.66
N PRO A 200 -4.29 -4.35 -0.83
CA PRO A 200 -4.33 -4.19 0.62
C PRO A 200 -3.25 -3.23 1.13
N SER A 201 -2.05 -3.32 0.56
CA SER A 201 -0.91 -2.46 0.88
C SER A 201 -1.18 -1.00 0.52
N ALA A 202 -1.77 -0.75 -0.65
CA ALA A 202 -2.16 0.57 -1.11
C ALA A 202 -3.29 1.17 -0.27
N ALA A 203 -4.29 0.37 0.12
CA ALA A 203 -5.33 0.81 1.05
C ALA A 203 -4.72 1.20 2.42
N LEU A 204 -3.72 0.45 2.91
CA LEU A 204 -2.98 0.82 4.11
C LEU A 204 -2.23 2.15 3.94
N GLN A 205 -1.58 2.39 2.78
CA GLN A 205 -0.91 3.68 2.54
C GLN A 205 -1.91 4.83 2.48
N VAL A 206 -3.08 4.65 1.85
CA VAL A 206 -4.17 5.65 1.87
C VAL A 206 -4.61 5.96 3.30
N ALA A 207 -4.83 4.96 4.15
CA ALA A 207 -5.17 5.16 5.55
C ALA A 207 -4.05 5.88 6.33
N THR A 208 -2.79 5.69 5.94
CA THR A 208 -1.61 6.32 6.54
C THR A 208 -1.49 7.79 6.17
N VAL A 209 -1.57 8.14 4.88
CA VAL A 209 -1.48 9.54 4.42
C VAL A 209 -2.68 10.39 4.85
N LEU A 210 -3.85 9.77 5.05
CA LEU A 210 -5.02 10.44 5.65
C LEU A 210 -4.82 10.79 7.14
N GLY A 211 -3.85 10.16 7.81
CA GLY A 211 -3.46 10.47 9.18
C GLY A 211 -4.67 10.53 10.14
N PRO A 212 -4.84 11.61 10.92
CA PRO A 212 -5.91 11.70 11.92
C PRO A 212 -7.32 11.69 11.33
N LYS A 213 -7.49 12.02 10.04
CA LYS A 213 -8.80 12.02 9.36
C LYS A 213 -9.29 10.61 9.03
N TYR A 214 -8.41 9.61 8.99
CA TYR A 214 -8.83 8.23 8.86
C TYR A 214 -9.33 7.66 10.19
N LYS A 215 -10.64 7.35 10.27
CA LYS A 215 -11.29 6.73 11.44
C LYS A 215 -11.85 5.32 11.14
N GLY A 216 -11.31 4.65 10.12
CA GLY A 216 -11.71 3.30 9.73
C GLY A 216 -10.99 2.18 10.50
N ASN A 217 -11.15 0.94 10.02
CA ASN A 217 -10.69 -0.28 10.68
C ASN A 217 -9.38 -0.87 10.12
N ILE A 218 -8.75 -0.24 9.13
CA ILE A 218 -7.43 -0.66 8.64
C ILE A 218 -6.42 -0.36 9.74
N SER A 219 -5.81 -1.41 10.28
CA SER A 219 -4.75 -1.29 11.29
C SER A 219 -3.53 -0.61 10.67
N ARG A 220 -3.20 0.58 11.16
CA ARG A 220 -1.99 1.32 10.78
C ARG A 220 -0.83 0.97 11.71
N ARG A 221 0.33 1.60 11.46
CA ARG A 221 1.52 1.44 12.31
C ARG A 221 1.16 1.67 13.78
N SER A 222 1.59 0.75 14.65
CA SER A 222 1.56 0.92 16.09
C SER A 222 2.88 1.52 16.55
N CYS A 223 2.84 2.47 17.48
CA CYS A 223 4.00 3.17 18.00
C CYS A 223 4.03 3.11 19.54
N PRO A 224 4.31 1.94 20.11
CA PRO A 224 4.44 1.79 21.56
C PRO A 224 5.67 2.56 22.08
N GLU A 225 5.55 3.17 23.26
CA GLU A 225 6.58 4.06 23.83
C GLU A 225 7.93 3.35 24.11
N TYR A 226 7.92 2.04 24.34
CA TYR A 226 9.06 1.27 24.85
C TYR A 226 9.61 0.22 23.86
N GLU A 227 9.26 0.29 22.58
CA GLU A 227 9.86 -0.59 21.56
C GLU A 227 11.01 0.08 20.82
N ASP A 228 12.01 -0.74 20.47
CA ASP A 228 13.12 -0.33 19.64
C ASP A 228 12.61 0.18 18.29
N ARG A 229 13.13 1.32 17.86
CA ARG A 229 12.82 1.92 16.56
C ARG A 229 13.80 1.34 15.54
N PRO A 230 13.40 0.35 14.73
CA PRO A 230 14.34 -0.41 13.89
C PRO A 230 15.01 0.43 12.81
N THR A 231 14.36 1.53 12.40
CA THR A 231 14.85 2.45 11.38
C THR A 231 14.57 3.90 11.79
N LYS A 232 15.30 4.85 11.18
CA LYS A 232 15.02 6.28 11.35
C LYS A 232 13.64 6.64 10.83
N PHE A 233 13.26 6.10 9.67
CA PHE A 233 11.92 6.28 9.11
C PHE A 233 10.82 5.83 10.08
N TYR A 234 10.97 4.68 10.73
CA TYR A 234 10.06 4.22 11.77
C TYR A 234 9.94 5.25 12.90
N GLY A 235 11.08 5.76 13.38
CA GLY A 235 11.11 6.76 14.45
C GLY A 235 10.43 8.07 14.08
N ASP A 236 10.66 8.56 12.86
CA ASP A 236 10.06 9.79 12.33
C ASP A 236 8.53 9.62 12.15
N GLU A 237 8.08 8.50 11.62
CA GLU A 237 6.65 8.17 11.49
C GLU A 237 5.97 8.09 12.86
N CYS A 238 6.59 7.43 13.84
CA CYS A 238 6.02 7.37 15.18
C CYS A 238 6.01 8.72 15.89
N TYR A 239 7.01 9.56 15.65
CA TYR A 239 6.99 10.94 16.12
C TYR A 239 5.79 11.70 15.54
N MET A 240 5.52 11.55 14.24
CA MET A 240 4.36 12.18 13.60
C MET A 240 3.03 11.68 14.16
N ILE A 241 2.88 10.36 14.34
CA ILE A 241 1.67 9.74 14.91
C ILE A 241 1.40 10.24 16.33
N LEU A 242 2.42 10.28 17.19
CA LEU A 242 2.28 10.63 18.60
C LEU A 242 2.03 12.13 18.82
N ASN A 243 2.65 13.00 18.02
CA ASN A 243 2.57 14.45 18.22
C ASN A 243 1.48 15.14 17.39
N TYR A 244 1.11 14.58 16.24
CA TYR A 244 0.14 15.16 15.31
C TYR A 244 -1.08 14.25 15.05
N GLY A 245 -1.26 13.22 15.89
CA GLY A 245 -2.35 12.25 15.79
C GLY A 245 -3.77 12.80 16.02
N ASP A 246 -3.90 13.99 16.60
CA ASP A 246 -5.19 14.60 16.98
C ASP A 246 -5.49 15.94 16.27
N GLU A 247 -4.53 16.51 15.52
CA GLU A 247 -4.72 17.82 14.86
C GLU A 247 -5.49 17.71 13.54
N GLY A 248 -6.83 17.74 13.60
CA GLY A 248 -7.70 17.69 12.42
C GLY A 248 -7.72 18.95 11.53
N LYS A 249 -7.07 20.05 11.95
CA LYS A 249 -7.11 21.37 11.27
C LYS A 249 -6.16 21.50 10.05
N ARG A 250 -5.50 20.42 9.64
CA ARG A 250 -4.49 20.43 8.58
C ARG A 250 -4.96 19.77 7.27
N PHE A 251 -6.27 19.54 7.14
CA PHE A 251 -6.83 18.64 6.12
C PHE A 251 -7.98 19.22 5.29
N ASP A 252 -8.07 20.55 5.21
CA ASP A 252 -9.15 21.26 4.50
C ASP A 252 -9.20 20.88 3.00
N CYS A 253 -8.08 20.41 2.41
CA CYS A 253 -8.04 19.96 1.01
C CYS A 253 -8.96 18.76 0.72
N LEU A 254 -9.33 17.98 1.74
CA LEU A 254 -10.09 16.73 1.59
C LEU A 254 -11.60 16.94 1.36
N GLU A 255 -12.09 18.16 1.55
CA GLU A 255 -13.51 18.48 1.52
C GLU A 255 -14.05 18.65 0.10
N GLU A 256 -13.20 19.06 -0.85
CA GLU A 256 -13.61 19.35 -2.22
C GLU A 256 -13.56 18.10 -3.13
N PRO A 257 -14.63 17.82 -3.89
CA PRO A 257 -14.60 16.78 -4.91
C PRO A 257 -13.57 17.09 -6.00
N ILE A 258 -12.94 16.04 -6.52
CA ILE A 258 -11.95 16.18 -7.59
C ILE A 258 -12.68 16.35 -8.94
N LYS A 259 -12.45 17.49 -9.60
CA LYS A 259 -13.20 17.93 -10.79
C LYS A 259 -13.11 16.95 -11.98
N ASP A 260 -11.99 16.23 -12.11
CA ASP A 260 -11.71 15.33 -13.25
C ASP A 260 -11.73 13.83 -12.88
N ALA A 261 -12.27 13.49 -11.70
CA ALA A 261 -12.31 12.11 -11.23
C ALA A 261 -13.31 11.24 -12.02
N GLU A 262 -12.87 10.07 -12.50
CA GLU A 262 -13.81 9.06 -13.00
C GLU A 262 -14.70 8.58 -11.85
N SER A 263 -16.01 8.84 -11.96
CA SER A 263 -17.00 8.58 -10.91
C SER A 263 -17.29 7.10 -10.66
N LYS A 264 -16.82 6.20 -11.55
CA LYS A 264 -17.06 4.76 -11.45
C LYS A 264 -15.80 3.96 -11.78
N SER A 265 -15.08 3.57 -10.74
CA SER A 265 -13.92 2.68 -10.87
C SER A 265 -14.36 1.23 -11.11
N MET A 266 -13.70 0.57 -12.07
CA MET A 266 -13.79 -0.88 -12.27
C MET A 266 -13.33 -1.61 -11.00
N THR A 267 -13.87 -2.78 -10.66
CA THR A 267 -13.32 -3.62 -9.57
C THR A 267 -12.48 -4.77 -10.13
N PRO A 268 -11.60 -5.41 -9.32
CA PRO A 268 -10.86 -6.61 -9.76
C PRO A 268 -11.77 -7.73 -10.30
N LYS A 269 -12.94 -7.94 -9.69
CA LYS A 269 -13.98 -8.84 -10.26
C LYS A 269 -14.37 -8.44 -11.69
N GLN A 270 -14.69 -7.17 -11.90
CA GLN A 270 -15.13 -6.68 -13.21
C GLN A 270 -14.02 -6.77 -14.25
N PHE A 271 -12.76 -6.57 -13.83
CA PHE A 271 -11.59 -6.78 -14.68
C PHE A 271 -11.51 -8.22 -15.18
N TYR A 272 -11.55 -9.21 -14.29
CA TYR A 272 -11.50 -10.63 -14.69
C TYR A 272 -12.74 -11.07 -15.48
N ALA A 273 -13.91 -10.47 -15.23
CA ALA A 273 -15.09 -10.69 -16.05
C ALA A 273 -14.94 -10.14 -17.49
N LYS A 274 -14.30 -8.98 -17.65
CA LYS A 274 -14.01 -8.37 -18.96
C LYS A 274 -12.94 -9.16 -19.72
N TYR A 275 -11.91 -9.62 -19.02
CA TYR A 275 -10.76 -10.32 -19.60
C TYR A 275 -10.74 -11.80 -19.18
N SER A 276 -11.78 -12.55 -19.54
CA SER A 276 -12.01 -13.94 -19.10
C SER A 276 -10.91 -14.94 -19.46
N SER A 277 -10.00 -14.59 -20.38
CA SER A 277 -8.79 -15.38 -20.65
C SER A 277 -7.79 -15.36 -19.48
N TRP A 278 -7.87 -14.35 -18.61
CA TRP A 278 -7.15 -14.22 -17.35
C TRP A 278 -8.08 -14.57 -16.20
N THR A 279 -7.83 -15.72 -15.56
CA THR A 279 -8.50 -16.09 -14.30
C THR A 279 -7.64 -15.68 -13.11
N PRO A 280 -8.21 -15.52 -11.90
CA PRO A 280 -7.43 -15.21 -10.69
C PRO A 280 -6.29 -16.20 -10.43
N CYS A 281 -6.57 -17.50 -10.64
CA CYS A 281 -5.54 -18.53 -10.56
C CYS A 281 -4.46 -18.37 -11.63
N ARG A 282 -4.83 -18.19 -12.90
CA ARG A 282 -3.84 -18.00 -13.98
C ARG A 282 -2.96 -16.77 -13.75
N ALA A 283 -3.54 -15.70 -13.22
CA ALA A 283 -2.84 -14.47 -12.87
C ALA A 283 -1.86 -14.66 -11.71
N SER A 284 -2.20 -15.49 -10.73
CA SER A 284 -1.34 -15.76 -9.56
C SER A 284 -0.30 -16.85 -9.81
N TYR A 285 -0.66 -17.88 -10.58
CA TYR A 285 0.18 -19.01 -10.95
C TYR A 285 0.00 -19.31 -12.44
N LEU A 286 1.04 -19.03 -13.23
CA LEU A 286 1.01 -19.29 -14.68
C LEU A 286 0.72 -20.77 -14.97
N GLY A 287 -0.17 -21.02 -15.93
CA GLY A 287 -0.57 -22.39 -16.30
C GLY A 287 -1.50 -23.07 -15.30
N SER A 288 -2.09 -22.34 -14.35
CA SER A 288 -3.06 -22.86 -13.40
C SER A 288 -4.51 -22.52 -13.76
N GLN A 289 -5.44 -23.19 -13.07
CA GLN A 289 -6.88 -22.98 -13.11
C GLN A 289 -7.47 -23.16 -11.70
N GLU A 290 -8.73 -22.79 -11.51
CA GLU A 290 -9.44 -23.12 -10.27
C GLU A 290 -9.57 -24.65 -10.12
N CYS A 291 -9.33 -25.15 -8.91
CA CYS A 291 -9.54 -26.55 -8.61
C CYS A 291 -11.03 -26.91 -8.73
N GLN A 292 -11.32 -28.15 -9.15
CA GLN A 292 -12.68 -28.67 -9.10
C GLN A 292 -13.15 -28.71 -7.64
N LYS A 293 -14.22 -27.98 -7.32
CA LYS A 293 -14.78 -27.94 -5.97
C LYS A 293 -15.26 -29.34 -5.57
N SER A 294 -14.62 -29.99 -4.59
CA SER A 294 -15.32 -31.02 -3.83
C SER A 294 -16.43 -30.33 -3.05
N SER A 295 -17.64 -30.86 -3.14
CA SER A 295 -18.78 -30.39 -2.36
C SER A 295 -18.47 -30.60 -0.88
N GLU A 296 -17.95 -29.57 -0.19
CA GLU A 296 -18.06 -29.32 1.26
C GLU A 296 -16.89 -28.44 1.75
N SER A 297 -17.14 -27.14 1.92
CA SER A 297 -16.68 -26.42 3.11
C SER A 297 -17.57 -25.21 3.37
N SER A 298 -18.17 -25.19 4.55
CA SER A 298 -19.34 -24.40 4.96
C SER A 298 -18.97 -23.22 5.88
N SER A 299 -17.90 -22.48 5.57
CA SER A 299 -17.59 -21.22 6.27
C SER A 299 -17.85 -20.02 5.35
N GLN A 300 -18.33 -18.88 5.86
CA GLN A 300 -18.61 -17.71 5.00
C GLN A 300 -17.34 -17.18 4.31
N ASN A 301 -16.17 -17.34 4.94
CA ASN A 301 -14.88 -16.96 4.35
C ASN A 301 -14.39 -17.94 3.29
N SER A 302 -14.81 -19.22 3.29
CA SER A 302 -14.42 -20.17 2.23
C SER A 302 -14.90 -19.74 0.85
N LYS A 303 -15.92 -18.87 0.78
CA LYS A 303 -16.42 -18.29 -0.47
C LYS A 303 -15.53 -17.19 -1.05
N CYS A 304 -14.69 -16.56 -0.23
CA CYS A 304 -13.72 -15.55 -0.66
C CYS A 304 -12.30 -16.11 -0.79
N THR A 305 -12.17 -17.43 -0.87
CA THR A 305 -10.92 -18.14 -1.08
C THR A 305 -11.07 -19.03 -2.31
N ILE A 306 -10.08 -19.00 -3.19
CA ILE A 306 -10.01 -19.79 -4.42
C ILE A 306 -8.79 -20.70 -4.32
N SER A 307 -9.01 -22.01 -4.46
CA SER A 307 -7.90 -22.98 -4.59
C SER A 307 -7.47 -23.11 -6.04
N CYS A 308 -6.17 -23.00 -6.30
CA CYS A 308 -5.59 -23.12 -7.64
C CYS A 308 -4.88 -24.46 -7.85
N CYS A 309 -5.07 -25.03 -9.04
CA CYS A 309 -4.53 -26.31 -9.46
C CYS A 309 -3.84 -26.18 -10.84
N PRO A 310 -2.84 -27.00 -11.17
CA PRO A 310 -2.25 -27.01 -12.51
C PRO A 310 -3.29 -27.35 -13.57
N LYS A 311 -3.24 -26.69 -14.73
CA LYS A 311 -4.14 -26.97 -15.86
C LYS A 311 -3.95 -28.37 -16.44
N TYR A 312 -2.70 -28.85 -16.48
CA TYR A 312 -2.34 -30.17 -17.00
C TYR A 312 -1.94 -31.09 -15.86
N ASN A 313 -2.84 -32.01 -15.52
CA ASN A 313 -2.58 -33.00 -14.49
C ASN A 313 -2.23 -34.34 -15.14
N TYR A 314 -0.95 -34.54 -15.47
CA TYR A 314 -0.45 -35.78 -16.10
C TYR A 314 -0.59 -37.01 -15.18
N PHE A 315 -0.76 -36.79 -13.88
CA PHE A 315 -1.04 -37.82 -12.89
C PHE A 315 -2.36 -37.48 -12.19
N LYS A 316 -3.19 -38.48 -11.88
CA LYS A 316 -4.49 -38.31 -11.19
C LYS A 316 -4.38 -37.82 -9.72
N PHE A 317 -3.33 -37.10 -9.36
CA PHE A 317 -3.17 -36.46 -8.06
C PHE A 317 -3.68 -35.03 -8.16
N ASN A 318 -4.73 -34.67 -7.40
CA ASN A 318 -5.18 -33.28 -7.30
C ASN A 318 -4.11 -32.42 -6.58
N LEU A 319 -3.06 -32.04 -7.31
CA LEU A 319 -2.01 -31.19 -6.78
C LEU A 319 -2.57 -29.77 -6.63
N LYS A 320 -2.72 -29.34 -5.39
CA LYS A 320 -3.07 -27.96 -5.06
C LYS A 320 -1.80 -27.11 -5.10
N LEU A 321 -1.81 -26.02 -5.88
CA LEU A 321 -0.71 -25.05 -5.94
C LEU A 321 -0.74 -24.11 -4.72
N GLY A 322 -1.93 -23.64 -4.37
CA GLY A 322 -2.12 -22.70 -3.27
C GLY A 322 -3.55 -22.20 -3.21
N ASP A 323 -3.88 -21.54 -2.10
CA ASP A 323 -5.10 -20.75 -1.97
C ASP A 323 -4.79 -19.28 -2.20
N ILE A 324 -5.66 -18.61 -2.94
CA ILE A 324 -5.62 -17.16 -3.17
C ILE A 324 -6.94 -16.54 -2.72
N SER A 325 -6.94 -15.24 -2.46
CA SER A 325 -8.18 -14.49 -2.24
C SER A 325 -9.00 -14.43 -3.52
N ALA A 326 -10.32 -14.54 -3.39
CA ALA A 326 -11.22 -14.18 -4.47
C ALA A 326 -11.04 -12.70 -4.83
N PRO A 327 -11.23 -12.31 -6.11
CA PRO A 327 -11.09 -10.93 -6.54
C PRO A 327 -11.98 -9.98 -5.73
N ASP A 328 -11.46 -8.81 -5.39
CA ASP A 328 -12.26 -7.85 -4.64
C ASP A 328 -13.51 -7.43 -5.46
N GLY A 329 -14.66 -7.43 -4.79
CA GLY A 329 -16.00 -7.25 -5.36
C GLY A 329 -16.73 -8.54 -5.71
N GLU A 330 -16.08 -9.71 -5.64
CA GLU A 330 -16.71 -11.02 -5.91
C GLU A 330 -17.89 -11.28 -4.95
N ASN A 331 -18.99 -11.87 -5.42
CA ASN A 331 -20.17 -12.06 -4.57
C ASN A 331 -19.96 -13.26 -3.65
N CYS A 332 -20.10 -13.07 -2.34
CA CYS A 332 -19.99 -14.15 -1.35
C CYS A 332 -21.29 -14.43 -0.57
N GLY A 333 -22.33 -13.61 -0.78
CA GLY A 333 -23.65 -13.80 -0.20
C GLY A 333 -24.67 -12.79 -0.73
N ALA A 334 -25.88 -12.81 -0.17
CA ALA A 334 -26.86 -11.76 -0.42
C ALA A 334 -26.32 -10.43 0.15
N ASP A 335 -26.23 -9.40 -0.70
CA ASP A 335 -25.72 -8.06 -0.36
C ASP A 335 -24.31 -8.08 0.28
N LYS A 336 -23.47 -9.07 -0.05
CA LYS A 336 -22.09 -9.22 0.46
C LYS A 336 -21.08 -9.50 -0.65
N ILE A 337 -19.89 -8.92 -0.50
CA ILE A 337 -18.78 -9.06 -1.45
C ILE A 337 -17.47 -9.44 -0.75
N CYS A 338 -16.53 -10.00 -1.51
CA CYS A 338 -15.17 -10.26 -1.07
C CYS A 338 -14.34 -8.98 -1.10
N VAL A 339 -13.64 -8.68 0.00
CA VAL A 339 -12.63 -7.62 0.11
C VAL A 339 -11.47 -8.15 0.94
N GLY A 340 -10.27 -8.24 0.37
CA GLY A 340 -9.09 -8.75 1.05
C GLY A 340 -9.25 -10.19 1.55
N GLY A 341 -9.97 -11.02 0.78
CA GLY A 341 -10.26 -12.42 1.15
C GLY A 341 -11.32 -12.61 2.23
N LYS A 342 -11.99 -11.53 2.69
CA LYS A 342 -13.06 -11.57 3.69
C LYS A 342 -14.42 -11.26 3.04
N CYS A 343 -15.48 -11.92 3.49
CA CYS A 343 -16.84 -11.64 3.02
C CYS A 343 -17.47 -10.51 3.86
N VAL A 344 -17.58 -9.32 3.28
CA VAL A 344 -18.07 -8.09 3.94
C VAL A 344 -19.39 -7.61 3.34
N VAL A 345 -20.10 -6.71 4.02
CA VAL A 345 -21.37 -6.14 3.53
C VAL A 345 -21.08 -5.21 2.36
N ASN A 346 -21.89 -5.30 1.31
CA ASN A 346 -21.80 -4.39 0.18
C ASN A 346 -22.71 -3.16 0.43
N THR A 347 -22.11 -2.07 0.91
CA THR A 347 -22.86 -0.83 1.21
C THR A 347 -23.42 -0.14 -0.05
N LYS A 348 -22.88 -0.45 -1.23
CA LYS A 348 -23.42 0.06 -2.52
C LYS A 348 -24.72 -0.61 -2.95
N SER A 349 -25.06 -1.79 -2.43
CA SER A 349 -26.37 -2.44 -2.72
C SER A 349 -27.51 -1.94 -1.82
N THR A 350 -27.20 -1.32 -0.68
CA THR A 350 -28.19 -0.85 0.29
C THR A 350 -28.73 0.56 -0.01
N GLU A 351 -28.04 1.37 -0.82
CA GLU A 351 -28.52 2.70 -1.24
C GLU A 351 -29.60 2.65 -2.33
N GLY A 352 -29.91 1.47 -2.87
CA GLY A 352 -30.86 1.27 -3.97
C GLY A 352 -32.17 0.57 -3.60
N LYS A 353 -32.53 0.48 -2.30
CA LYS A 353 -33.79 -0.10 -1.83
C LYS A 353 -34.63 0.88 -1.05
#